data_AF-I6ZFM8-F1
#
_entry.id   AF-I6ZFM8-F1
#
_cell.length_a   1.000
_cell.length_b   1.000
_cell.length_c   1.000
_cell.angle_alpha   90.00
_cell.angle_beta   90.00
_cell.angle_gamma   90.00
#
_symmetry.space_group_name_H-M   'P 1'
#
loop_
_entity.id
_entity.type
_entity.pdbx_description
1 polymer ?
#
loop_
_entity_poly.entity_id
_entity_poly.type
_entity_poly.pdbx_seq_one_letter_code
_entity_poly.pdbx_strand_id
1 'polypeptide(L)'
;MFLKEVLAILAFSSSTLAIAGFAIKVDKFEHNYLIDNKLNLSLENYRKLNLKKGNNFYYFEEDSSKLAKVTDIQVMRMGDSREKEYIQLSLDPKRNYQTNWKSTKAVKYSLGSKPFWINLLS
;
A
#
# COMPACT_ATOMS: atom_id res chain seq x y z
N MET A 1 -18.55 -42.73 27.74
CA MET A 1 -18.93 -42.30 26.38
C MET A 1 -18.70 -40.80 26.17
N PHE A 2 -18.84 -39.96 27.21
CA PHE A 2 -18.71 -38.50 27.17
C PHE A 2 -17.36 -37.87 26.78
N LEU A 3 -16.22 -38.52 27.03
CA LEU A 3 -14.90 -37.89 26.79
C LEU A 3 -14.65 -37.60 25.30
N LYS A 4 -15.15 -38.46 24.41
CA LYS A 4 -15.00 -38.33 22.96
C LYS A 4 -15.82 -37.16 22.42
N GLU A 5 -17.01 -36.95 22.99
CA GLU A 5 -17.92 -35.86 22.64
C GLU A 5 -17.36 -34.51 23.10
N VAL A 6 -16.80 -34.44 24.32
CA VAL A 6 -16.15 -33.22 24.83
C VAL A 6 -14.93 -32.84 24.00
N LEU A 7 -14.09 -33.80 23.61
CA LEU A 7 -12.95 -33.56 22.73
C LEU A 7 -13.37 -33.11 21.33
N ALA A 8 -14.45 -33.67 20.79
CA ALA A 8 -15.00 -33.24 19.51
C ALA A 8 -15.54 -31.80 19.57
N ILE A 9 -16.23 -31.42 20.65
CA ILE A 9 -16.72 -30.06 20.87
C ILE A 9 -15.55 -29.07 21.01
N LEU A 10 -14.50 -29.44 21.75
CA LEU A 10 -13.29 -28.61 21.90
C LEU A 10 -12.52 -28.46 20.57
N ALA A 11 -12.43 -29.51 19.77
CA ALA A 11 -11.81 -29.45 18.44
C ALA A 11 -12.65 -28.62 17.46
N PHE A 12 -13.98 -28.72 17.53
CA PHE A 12 -14.88 -27.94 16.68
C PHE A 12 -14.90 -26.46 17.09
N SER A 13 -14.83 -26.16 18.39
CA SER A 13 -14.76 -24.79 18.88
C SER A 13 -13.40 -24.15 18.62
N SER A 14 -12.30 -24.90 18.73
CA SER A 14 -10.97 -24.38 18.40
C SER A 14 -10.80 -24.15 16.90
N SER A 15 -11.34 -25.04 16.05
CA SER A 15 -11.34 -24.85 14.59
C SER A 15 -12.26 -23.72 14.15
N THR A 16 -13.45 -23.57 14.75
CA THR A 16 -14.30 -22.40 14.50
C THR A 16 -13.67 -21.12 15.03
N LEU A 17 -12.92 -21.12 16.13
CA LEU A 17 -12.12 -19.96 16.59
C LEU A 17 -10.90 -19.67 15.71
N ALA A 18 -10.26 -20.69 15.15
CA ALA A 18 -9.16 -20.53 14.18
C ALA A 18 -9.67 -19.98 12.84
N ILE A 19 -10.88 -20.38 12.42
CA ILE A 19 -11.54 -19.89 11.19
C ILE A 19 -12.21 -18.53 11.42
N ALA A 20 -12.84 -18.32 12.59
CA ALA A 20 -13.47 -17.07 13.01
C ALA A 20 -12.50 -16.09 13.67
N GLY A 21 -11.20 -16.43 13.72
CA GLY A 21 -10.11 -15.56 14.11
C GLY A 21 -9.97 -14.41 13.12
N PHE A 22 -10.90 -13.46 13.22
CA PHE A 22 -10.85 -12.08 12.76
C PHE A 22 -9.94 -11.85 11.55
N ALA A 23 -10.50 -12.01 10.35
CA ALA A 23 -9.99 -11.37 9.15
C ALA A 23 -10.22 -9.85 9.23
N ILE A 24 -9.70 -9.20 10.27
CA ILE A 24 -9.62 -7.74 10.33
C ILE A 24 -8.58 -7.37 9.28
N LYS A 25 -9.06 -6.86 8.15
CA LYS A 25 -8.22 -6.26 7.11
C LYS A 25 -7.55 -5.06 7.73
N VAL A 26 -6.24 -5.16 7.94
CA VAL A 26 -5.44 -4.00 8.34
C VAL A 26 -4.97 -3.32 7.07
N ASP A 27 -5.50 -2.13 6.80
CA ASP A 27 -5.05 -1.30 5.70
C ASP A 27 -3.66 -0.75 6.00
N LYS A 28 -2.68 -1.11 5.17
CA LYS A 28 -1.32 -0.57 5.30
C LYS A 28 -1.17 0.68 4.44
N PHE A 29 -0.87 1.81 5.09
CA PHE A 29 -0.57 3.07 4.41
C PHE A 29 0.92 3.36 4.45
N GLU A 30 1.42 3.96 3.38
CA GLU A 30 2.78 4.49 3.30
C GLU A 30 2.72 6.02 3.14
N HIS A 31 3.69 6.71 3.74
CA HIS A 31 3.86 8.16 3.64
C HIS A 31 5.00 8.49 2.69
N ASN A 32 4.83 9.53 1.89
CA ASN A 32 5.83 9.97 0.93
C ASN A 32 5.64 11.44 0.56
N TYR A 33 6.56 11.96 -0.24
CA TYR A 33 6.49 13.32 -0.76
C TYR A 33 6.25 13.29 -2.26
N LEU A 34 5.23 14.03 -2.68
CA LEU A 34 5.00 14.37 -4.08
C LEU A 34 5.73 15.69 -4.36
N ILE A 35 6.70 15.67 -5.26
CA ILE A 35 7.52 16.83 -5.63
C ILE A 35 7.31 17.07 -7.13
N ASP A 36 6.74 18.21 -7.51
CA ASP A 36 6.47 18.56 -8.92
C ASP A 36 5.69 17.45 -9.66
N ASN A 37 4.67 16.89 -9.00
CA ASN A 37 3.89 15.74 -9.45
C ASN A 37 4.69 14.44 -9.68
N LYS A 38 5.90 14.35 -9.12
CA LYS A 38 6.73 13.14 -9.12
C LYS A 38 6.72 12.49 -7.75
N LEU A 39 6.49 11.19 -7.72
CA LEU A 39 6.43 10.39 -6.50
C LEU A 39 7.52 9.30 -6.55
N ASN A 40 8.41 9.29 -5.56
CA ASN A 40 9.51 8.33 -5.50
C ASN A 40 9.14 7.14 -4.60
N LEU A 41 8.81 6.00 -5.19
CA LEU A 41 8.47 4.78 -4.48
C LEU A 41 9.70 3.89 -4.26
N SER A 42 9.75 3.18 -3.14
CA SER A 42 10.65 2.04 -3.02
C SER A 42 10.25 0.95 -4.03
N LEU A 43 11.22 0.14 -4.46
CA LEU A 43 10.96 -0.98 -5.37
C LEU A 43 9.91 -1.95 -4.79
N GLU A 44 9.94 -2.17 -3.47
CA GLU A 44 8.98 -3.02 -2.77
C GLU A 44 7.55 -2.46 -2.85
N ASN A 45 7.38 -1.16 -2.59
CA ASN A 45 6.07 -0.52 -2.62
C ASN A 45 5.50 -0.49 -4.04
N TYR A 46 6.33 -0.22 -5.04
CA TYR A 46 5.93 -0.30 -6.45
C TYR A 46 5.42 -1.70 -6.83
N ARG A 47 6.15 -2.76 -6.42
CA ARG A 47 5.74 -4.15 -6.66
C ARG A 47 4.40 -4.49 -6.02
N LYS A 48 4.14 -4.01 -4.80
CA LYS A 48 2.85 -4.20 -4.10
C LYS A 48 1.70 -3.47 -4.80
N LEU A 49 1.94 -2.26 -5.28
CA LEU A 49 0.93 -1.45 -5.95
C LEU A 49 0.62 -1.94 -7.38
N ASN A 50 1.52 -2.72 -7.99
CA ASN A 50 1.36 -3.29 -9.34
C ASN A 50 0.90 -2.25 -10.38
N LEU A 51 1.50 -1.06 -10.33
CA LEU A 51 1.12 0.08 -11.16
C LEU A 51 1.67 -0.09 -12.58
N LYS A 52 0.91 0.41 -13.55
CA LYS A 52 1.29 0.51 -14.96
C LYS A 52 1.06 1.93 -15.46
N LYS A 53 1.77 2.32 -16.50
CA LYS A 53 1.50 3.58 -17.21
C LYS A 53 0.04 3.60 -17.67
N GLY A 54 -0.63 4.71 -17.41
CA GLY A 54 -2.05 4.90 -17.67
C GLY A 54 -2.99 4.54 -16.52
N ASN A 55 -2.50 3.83 -15.48
CA ASN A 55 -3.32 3.51 -14.31
C ASN A 55 -3.71 4.77 -13.54
N ASN A 56 -4.84 4.70 -12.86
CA ASN A 56 -5.17 5.69 -11.84
C ASN A 56 -4.44 5.33 -10.54
N PHE A 57 -3.84 6.34 -9.91
CA PHE A 57 -3.19 6.27 -8.62
C PHE A 57 -4.02 7.07 -7.60
N TYR A 58 -4.38 6.41 -6.51
CA TYR A 58 -5.16 6.98 -5.41
C TYR A 58 -4.21 7.31 -4.26
N TYR A 59 -4.28 8.54 -3.78
CA TYR A 59 -3.51 9.01 -2.63
C TYR A 59 -4.32 10.01 -1.82
N PHE A 60 -3.89 10.30 -0.61
CA PHE A 60 -4.48 11.34 0.23
C PHE A 60 -3.46 12.45 0.44
N GLU A 61 -3.94 13.68 0.37
CA GLU A 61 -3.23 14.92 0.64
C GLU A 61 -4.08 15.68 1.66
N GLU A 62 -3.53 15.99 2.85
CA GLU A 62 -4.27 16.69 3.92
C GLU A 62 -5.66 16.08 4.19
N ASP A 63 -5.71 14.74 4.28
CA ASP A 63 -6.93 13.95 4.48
C ASP A 63 -7.98 13.99 3.35
N SER A 64 -7.77 14.77 2.29
CA SER A 64 -8.54 14.68 1.06
C SER A 64 -8.01 13.54 0.18
N SER A 65 -8.89 12.61 -0.20
CA SER A 65 -8.55 11.66 -1.28
C SER A 65 -8.40 12.39 -2.61
N LYS A 66 -7.38 12.00 -3.39
CA LYS A 66 -7.04 12.53 -4.70
C LYS A 66 -6.79 11.37 -5.66
N LEU A 67 -7.02 11.67 -6.94
CA LEU A 67 -6.84 10.74 -8.04
C LEU A 67 -5.91 11.39 -9.08
N ALA A 68 -4.81 10.74 -9.40
CA ALA A 68 -3.94 11.14 -10.49
C ALA A 68 -3.72 9.98 -11.47
N LYS A 69 -3.41 10.28 -12.72
CA LYS A 69 -3.06 9.27 -13.71
C LYS A 69 -1.54 9.10 -13.73
N VAL A 70 -1.06 7.86 -13.72
CA VAL A 70 0.37 7.58 -13.91
C VAL A 70 0.71 7.81 -15.39
N THR A 71 1.49 8.85 -15.67
CA THR A 71 1.90 9.21 -17.04
C THR A 71 3.23 8.59 -17.43
N ASP A 72 4.11 8.41 -16.46
CA ASP A 72 5.42 7.82 -16.69
C ASP A 72 5.95 7.10 -15.46
N ILE A 73 6.83 6.12 -15.68
CA ILE A 73 7.44 5.28 -14.64
C ILE A 73 8.93 5.13 -14.99
N GLN A 74 9.80 5.64 -14.13
CA GLN A 74 11.25 5.60 -14.32
C GLN A 74 11.92 4.86 -13.17
N VAL A 75 12.92 4.04 -13.51
CA VAL A 75 13.79 3.40 -12.51
C VAL A 75 14.99 4.31 -12.29
N MET A 76 15.14 4.78 -11.05
CA MET A 76 16.21 5.69 -10.65
C MET A 76 17.25 4.94 -9.83
N ARG A 77 18.52 5.15 -10.15
CA ARG A 77 19.67 4.58 -9.44
C ARG A 77 20.50 5.72 -8.85
N MET A 78 20.70 5.72 -7.54
CA MET A 78 21.60 6.67 -6.89
C MET A 78 23.03 6.12 -6.82
N GLY A 79 23.92 6.64 -7.68
CA GLY A 79 25.37 6.43 -7.62
C GLY A 79 25.86 5.03 -7.99
N ASP A 80 27.17 4.81 -7.80
CA ASP A 80 27.91 3.56 -8.08
C ASP A 80 27.58 2.41 -7.09
N SER A 81 26.85 2.72 -6.01
CA SER A 81 26.44 1.75 -5.02
C SER A 81 25.06 1.20 -5.38
N ARG A 82 24.99 -0.11 -5.62
CA ARG A 82 23.76 -0.89 -5.92
C ARG A 82 22.64 -0.83 -4.85
N GLU A 83 22.69 0.08 -3.90
CA GLU A 83 21.95 -0.04 -2.64
C GLU A 83 20.61 0.68 -2.60
N LYS A 84 20.30 1.64 -3.48
CA LYS A 84 18.99 2.31 -3.47
C LYS A 84 18.45 2.58 -4.87
N GLU A 85 17.96 1.52 -5.51
CA GLU A 85 17.04 1.67 -6.64
C GLU A 85 15.67 2.14 -6.12
N TYR A 86 15.13 3.19 -6.72
CA TYR A 86 13.77 3.65 -6.45
C TYR A 86 13.02 3.87 -7.76
N ILE A 87 11.70 3.81 -7.70
CA ILE A 87 10.82 4.01 -8.84
C ILE A 87 10.23 5.41 -8.76
N GLN A 88 10.53 6.27 -9.72
CA GLN A 88 9.89 7.57 -9.84
C GLN A 88 8.66 7.46 -10.73
N LEU A 89 7.49 7.78 -10.17
CA LEU A 89 6.24 7.92 -10.91
C LEU A 89 6.04 9.38 -11.27
N SER A 90 5.69 9.65 -12.53
CA SER A 90 5.11 10.93 -12.91
C SER A 90 3.59 10.82 -12.88
N LEU A 91 2.96 11.75 -12.18
CA LEU A 91 1.52 11.80 -11.99
C LEU A 91 0.93 13.01 -12.72
N ASP A 92 -0.22 12.83 -13.33
CA ASP A 92 -1.02 13.91 -13.90
C ASP A 92 -2.33 14.01 -13.12
N PRO A 93 -2.52 15.07 -12.31
CA PRO A 93 -3.73 15.25 -11.54
C PRO A 93 -4.91 15.48 -12.49
N LYS A 94 -5.95 14.64 -12.41
CA LYS A 94 -7.15 14.77 -13.27
C LYS A 94 -7.93 16.08 -13.05
N ARG A 95 -7.66 16.82 -11.97
CA ARG A 95 -8.29 18.10 -11.69
C ARG A 95 -7.23 19.20 -11.74
N ASN A 96 -7.39 20.09 -12.72
CA ASN A 96 -6.60 21.29 -12.94
C ASN A 96 -6.50 22.14 -11.65
N TYR A 97 -5.44 21.93 -10.88
CA TYR A 97 -4.93 22.95 -9.98
C TYR A 97 -3.51 23.26 -10.44
N GLN A 98 -3.42 24.23 -11.35
CA GLN A 98 -2.17 24.91 -11.68
C GLN A 98 -1.69 25.65 -10.44
N THR A 99 -0.90 24.98 -9.61
CA THR A 99 -0.02 25.66 -8.66
C THR A 99 1.34 25.76 -9.33
N ASN A 100 1.62 26.95 -9.88
CA ASN A 100 2.85 27.33 -10.61
C ASN A 100 4.13 27.36 -9.76
N TRP A 101 4.15 26.74 -8.59
CA TRP A 101 5.33 26.70 -7.70
C TRP A 101 5.77 25.27 -7.48
N LYS A 102 7.08 25.08 -7.28
CA LYS A 102 7.65 23.80 -6.84
C LYS A 102 6.96 23.37 -5.56
N SER A 103 5.98 22.48 -5.70
CA SER A 103 5.07 22.13 -4.61
C SER A 103 5.49 20.75 -4.10
N THR A 104 6.12 20.75 -2.94
CA THR A 104 6.36 19.53 -2.16
C THR A 104 5.15 19.30 -1.28
N LYS A 105 4.49 18.15 -1.47
CA LYS A 105 3.27 17.79 -0.74
C LYS A 105 3.48 16.46 -0.04
N ALA A 106 3.16 16.41 1.25
CA ALA A 106 3.10 15.14 1.97
C ALA A 106 1.87 14.37 1.51
N VAL A 107 2.06 13.13 1.08
CA VAL A 107 1.00 12.26 0.60
C VAL A 107 1.05 10.92 1.31
N LYS A 108 -0.12 10.30 1.51
CA LYS A 108 -0.25 8.92 1.98
C LYS A 108 -0.99 8.08 0.94
N TYR A 109 -0.57 6.83 0.74
CA TYR A 109 -1.23 5.90 -0.20
C TYR A 109 -1.34 4.50 0.40
N SER A 110 -2.39 3.77 0.02
CA SER A 110 -2.63 2.42 0.50
C SER A 110 -1.80 1.41 -0.31
N LEU A 111 -1.08 0.53 0.39
CA LEU A 111 -0.35 -0.61 -0.18
C LEU A 111 -1.22 -1.87 -0.27
N GLY A 112 -2.49 -1.78 0.12
CA GLY A 112 -3.43 -2.89 0.23
C GLY A 112 -3.61 -3.40 1.66
N SER A 113 -4.61 -4.27 1.83
CA SER A 113 -4.95 -4.89 3.12
C SER A 113 -4.28 -6.25 3.25
N LYS A 114 -3.63 -6.52 4.39
CA LYS A 114 -3.20 -7.88 4.75
C LYS A 114 -4.13 -8.47 5.83
N PRO A 115 -4.33 -9.80 5.85
CA PRO A 115 -4.95 -10.47 6.98
C PRO A 115 -4.11 -10.25 8.24
N PHE A 116 -4.78 -9.94 9.36
CA PHE A 116 -4.16 -9.67 10.66
C PHE A 116 -3.05 -10.65 11.05
N TRP A 117 -3.28 -11.97 10.90
CA TRP A 117 -2.32 -13.01 11.27
C TRP A 117 -0.98 -12.94 10.53
N ILE A 118 -0.96 -12.43 9.30
CA ILE A 118 0.29 -12.30 8.53
C ILE A 118 1.19 -11.20 9.13
N ASN A 119 0.61 -10.19 9.80
CA ASN A 119 1.39 -9.16 10.50
C ASN A 119 1.86 -9.62 11.89
N LEU A 120 1.23 -10.62 12.51
CA LEU A 120 1.62 -11.10 13.85
C LEU A 120 2.89 -11.97 13.81
N LEU A 121 3.21 -12.52 12.63
CA LEU A 121 4.31 -13.48 12.42
C LEU A 121 5.53 -12.86 11.70
N SER A 122 5.55 -11.54 11.48
CA SER A 122 6.69 -10.80 10.88
C SER A 122 7.43 -10.00 11.94
#